data_AF-A0A7S1ZU88-F1
#
_entry.id   AF-A0A7S1ZU88-F1
#
_cell.length_a   1.000
_cell.length_b   1.000
_cell.length_c   1.000
_cell.angle_alpha   90.00
_cell.angle_beta   90.00
_cell.angle_gamma   90.00
#
_symmetry.space_group_name_H-M   'P 1'
#
loop_
_entity.id
_entity.type
_entity.pdbx_description
1 polymer ?
#
loop_
_entity_poly.entity_id
_entity_poly.type
_entity_poly.pdbx_seq_one_letter_code
_entity_poly.pdbx_strand_id
1 'polypeptide(L)'
;VRPARIADNLANGEAPRLGDVAGVALALTGADIDILPDHAINEAAHGASNGTAELIDKAPEAVVQETAGAIVQKKADAYSARKGKNTFDVSPTVNVRFCDSDLKKKLGDPTRIPEESIRKCRSSEFLQVGDMIRAKKDLKWDCGIRINEGTLGELKERDESNKDDLWLVRWWDDTSAKKYAYSRHIKKCKPSEFFRVGDRVQAKHDMTTTQGVRISKGTFGKLKEHRASDRKWLVDWVSVGNIHTKKKNFEKCAESEYIAVGDIVKATSRLKWKSGETVEKGTLGKLKQKMENGNWLVKWYDKKNKVGEKKATKKDFSKCKPSEYFAKDDIMALVHDLTFENGKIRVPKGTLCTYL
;
A
#
# COMPACT_ATOMS: atom_id res chain seq x y z
N VAL A 1 -59.73 8.25 1.69
CA VAL A 1 -60.62 7.84 2.81
C VAL A 1 -61.06 9.12 3.50
N ARG A 2 -62.37 9.31 3.76
CA ARG A 2 -62.93 10.62 4.21
C ARG A 2 -62.56 10.94 5.67
N PRO A 3 -62.32 12.22 6.05
CA PRO A 3 -61.92 12.65 7.40
C PRO A 3 -62.93 12.32 8.52
N ALA A 4 -64.21 12.12 8.17
CA ALA A 4 -65.27 11.85 9.15
C ALA A 4 -65.08 10.53 9.95
N ARG A 5 -64.29 9.57 9.43
CA ARG A 5 -64.15 8.25 10.07
C ARG A 5 -63.18 8.21 11.27
N ILE A 6 -62.35 9.22 11.47
CA ILE A 6 -61.33 9.22 12.54
C ILE A 6 -61.93 9.72 13.86
N ALA A 7 -62.87 10.66 13.81
CA ALA A 7 -63.57 11.17 14.99
C ALA A 7 -64.45 10.09 15.65
N ASP A 8 -65.11 9.25 14.83
CA ASP A 8 -65.98 8.16 15.32
C ASP A 8 -65.19 7.03 16.01
N ASN A 9 -63.94 6.79 15.61
CA ASN A 9 -63.11 5.74 16.20
C ASN A 9 -62.53 6.14 17.57
N LEU A 10 -62.24 7.43 17.76
CA LEU A 10 -61.76 7.99 19.03
C LEU A 10 -62.87 8.08 20.09
N ALA A 11 -64.13 8.29 19.68
CA ALA A 11 -65.27 8.31 20.60
C ALA A 11 -65.65 6.91 21.13
N ASN A 12 -65.29 5.85 20.41
CA ASN A 12 -65.65 4.47 20.74
C ASN A 12 -64.52 3.64 21.37
N GLY A 13 -63.36 4.27 21.67
CA GLY A 13 -62.27 3.62 22.41
C GLY A 13 -61.48 2.58 21.61
N GLU A 14 -61.55 2.59 20.27
CA GLU A 14 -60.72 1.71 19.44
C GLU A 14 -59.35 2.34 19.13
N ALA A 15 -58.27 1.57 19.29
CA ALA A 15 -56.92 2.04 19.01
C ALA A 15 -56.67 2.18 17.49
N PRO A 16 -56.15 3.31 16.99
CA PRO A 16 -55.95 3.52 15.56
C PRO A 16 -54.81 2.65 15.01
N ARG A 17 -54.95 2.22 13.76
CA ARG A 17 -53.94 1.39 13.07
C ARG A 17 -52.73 2.25 12.69
N LEU A 18 -51.53 1.66 12.76
CA LEU A 18 -50.23 2.32 12.59
C LEU A 18 -50.07 3.20 11.33
N GLY A 19 -50.86 2.94 10.27
CA GLY A 19 -50.83 3.72 9.03
C GLY A 19 -51.42 5.13 9.16
N ASP A 20 -52.32 5.37 10.13
CA ASP A 20 -53.01 6.65 10.27
C ASP A 20 -52.20 7.68 11.08
N VAL A 21 -51.19 7.22 11.85
CA VAL A 21 -50.36 8.08 12.73
C VAL A 21 -49.16 8.68 11.98
N ALA A 22 -48.68 8.02 10.92
CA ALA A 22 -47.54 8.48 10.14
C ALA A 22 -47.83 9.79 9.36
N GLY A 23 -49.09 10.03 9.00
CA GLY A 23 -49.49 11.27 8.30
C GLY A 23 -49.52 12.52 9.18
N VAL A 24 -49.70 12.36 10.50
CA VAL A 24 -49.84 13.49 11.43
C VAL A 24 -48.50 13.90 12.05
N ALA A 25 -47.57 12.97 12.22
CA ALA A 25 -46.23 13.28 12.74
C ALA A 25 -45.38 14.15 11.80
N LEU A 26 -45.69 14.17 10.50
CA LEU A 26 -44.94 14.97 9.52
C LEU A 26 -45.37 16.45 9.47
N ALA A 27 -46.47 16.83 10.13
CA ALA A 27 -47.02 18.18 10.07
C ALA A 27 -46.61 19.07 11.26
N LEU A 28 -45.99 18.55 12.33
CA LEU A 28 -45.82 19.31 13.58
C LEU A 28 -44.45 19.32 14.24
N THR A 29 -43.39 18.72 13.69
CA THR A 29 -42.04 18.88 14.28
C THR A 29 -40.97 19.19 13.24
N GLY A 30 -40.38 20.38 13.36
CA GLY A 30 -39.15 20.75 12.66
C GLY A 30 -37.96 20.01 13.26
N ALA A 31 -37.76 18.75 12.84
CA ALA A 31 -36.60 17.95 13.20
C ALA A 31 -35.72 17.68 11.97
N ASP A 32 -34.40 17.81 12.18
CA ASP A 32 -33.35 17.55 11.22
C ASP A 32 -33.45 16.14 10.61
N ILE A 33 -33.54 16.07 9.28
CA ILE A 33 -33.51 14.83 8.51
C ILE A 33 -32.10 14.65 7.97
N ASP A 34 -31.23 14.05 8.80
CA ASP A 34 -30.08 13.33 8.28
C ASP A 34 -30.45 11.84 8.23
N ILE A 35 -30.20 11.23 7.07
CA ILE A 35 -30.39 9.81 6.73
C ILE A 35 -31.79 9.45 6.18
N LEU A 36 -31.98 9.70 4.88
CA LEU A 36 -32.85 8.87 4.03
C LEU A 36 -32.16 8.62 2.68
N PRO A 37 -32.27 7.40 2.10
CA PRO A 37 -31.72 7.10 0.78
C PRO A 37 -32.54 7.76 -0.34
N ASP A 38 -31.87 8.15 -1.43
CA ASP A 38 -32.36 9.00 -2.53
C ASP A 38 -33.74 8.62 -3.13
N HIS A 39 -34.20 7.38 -2.98
CA HIS A 39 -35.52 6.97 -3.47
C HIS A 39 -36.69 7.52 -2.65
N ALA A 40 -36.51 7.80 -1.34
CA ALA A 40 -37.57 8.28 -0.46
C ALA A 40 -37.90 9.77 -0.68
N ILE A 41 -36.97 10.53 -1.24
CA ILE A 41 -37.14 11.96 -1.53
C ILE A 41 -38.07 12.17 -2.74
N ASN A 42 -38.04 11.27 -3.73
CA ASN A 42 -38.86 11.39 -4.93
C ASN A 42 -40.33 11.00 -4.71
N GLU A 43 -40.63 10.09 -3.78
CA GLU A 43 -42.03 9.77 -3.44
C GLU A 43 -42.68 10.87 -2.58
N ALA A 44 -41.93 11.53 -1.69
CA ALA A 44 -42.44 12.65 -0.89
C ALA A 44 -42.77 13.88 -1.75
N ALA A 45 -42.03 14.11 -2.85
CA ALA A 45 -42.28 15.21 -3.78
C ALA A 45 -43.59 15.04 -4.59
N HIS A 46 -44.03 13.80 -4.83
CA HIS A 46 -45.29 13.50 -5.53
C HIS A 46 -46.50 13.41 -4.59
N GLY A 47 -46.32 13.17 -3.29
CA GLY A 47 -47.41 13.15 -2.31
C GLY A 47 -47.87 14.54 -1.82
N ALA A 48 -47.05 15.58 -1.98
CA ALA A 48 -47.31 16.91 -1.44
C ALA A 48 -48.20 17.81 -2.35
N SER A 49 -48.57 17.38 -3.56
CA SER A 49 -49.37 18.21 -4.49
C SER A 49 -50.88 18.12 -4.28
N ASN A 50 -51.38 17.21 -3.43
CA ASN A 50 -52.83 16.96 -3.29
C ASN A 50 -53.41 17.39 -1.93
N GLY A 51 -52.63 18.02 -1.06
CA GLY A 51 -53.03 18.35 0.32
C GLY A 51 -53.24 19.83 0.64
N THR A 52 -53.00 20.76 -0.29
CA THR A 52 -52.96 22.21 -0.03
C THR A 52 -54.03 23.02 -0.77
N ALA A 53 -55.09 22.37 -1.25
CA ALA A 53 -56.15 23.01 -2.03
C ALA A 53 -57.31 23.61 -1.20
N GLU A 54 -57.34 23.49 0.13
CA GLU A 54 -58.52 23.91 0.92
C GLU A 54 -58.30 25.07 1.92
N LEU A 55 -57.17 25.78 1.88
CA LEU A 55 -56.93 26.92 2.80
C LEU A 55 -56.33 28.18 2.17
N ILE A 56 -56.44 28.37 0.86
CA ILE A 56 -55.98 29.62 0.20
C ILE A 56 -57.11 30.20 -0.63
N ASP A 57 -58.05 30.88 0.05
CA ASP A 57 -59.11 31.63 -0.63
C ASP A 57 -58.90 33.16 -0.54
N LYS A 58 -57.77 33.65 0.02
CA LYS A 58 -57.46 35.09 0.07
C LYS A 58 -55.96 35.42 0.07
N ALA A 59 -55.21 34.93 -0.89
CA ALA A 59 -53.88 35.49 -1.20
C ALA A 59 -53.77 35.73 -2.71
N PRO A 60 -53.31 36.91 -3.18
CA PRO A 60 -53.10 37.16 -4.61
C PRO A 60 -52.09 36.16 -5.16
N GLU A 61 -52.41 35.52 -6.28
CA GLU A 61 -51.55 34.50 -6.94
C GLU A 61 -50.10 34.96 -7.14
N ALA A 62 -49.88 36.27 -7.29
CA ALA A 62 -48.54 36.88 -7.41
C ALA A 62 -47.65 36.64 -6.17
N VAL A 63 -48.22 36.67 -4.96
CA VAL A 63 -47.45 36.49 -3.71
C VAL A 63 -47.06 35.02 -3.51
N VAL A 64 -47.90 34.09 -3.97
CA VAL A 64 -47.63 32.64 -3.85
C VAL A 64 -46.51 32.21 -4.79
N GLN A 65 -46.46 32.74 -6.02
CA GLN A 65 -45.40 32.43 -6.98
C GLN A 65 -44.04 33.03 -6.59
N GLU A 66 -44.01 34.26 -6.08
CA GLU A 66 -42.77 34.92 -5.66
C GLU A 66 -42.14 34.22 -4.43
N THR A 67 -42.98 33.78 -3.48
CA THR A 67 -42.52 33.09 -2.27
C THR A 67 -42.07 31.66 -2.56
N ALA A 68 -42.76 30.93 -3.46
CA ALA A 68 -42.34 29.59 -3.87
C ALA A 68 -41.02 29.59 -4.65
N GLY A 69 -40.84 30.55 -5.58
CA GLY A 69 -39.59 30.74 -6.30
C GLY A 69 -38.41 31.06 -5.38
N ALA A 70 -38.61 31.93 -4.39
CA ALA A 70 -37.59 32.29 -3.42
C ALA A 70 -37.19 31.10 -2.50
N ILE A 71 -38.15 30.26 -2.10
CA ILE A 71 -37.86 29.07 -1.28
C ILE A 71 -37.09 28.02 -2.09
N VAL A 72 -37.46 27.80 -3.35
CA VAL A 72 -36.74 26.87 -4.24
C VAL A 72 -35.32 27.37 -4.51
N GLN A 73 -35.15 28.65 -4.80
CA GLN A 73 -33.82 29.25 -5.02
C GLN A 73 -32.95 29.16 -3.76
N LYS A 74 -33.49 29.48 -2.58
CA LYS A 74 -32.75 29.40 -1.31
C LYS A 74 -32.37 27.96 -0.95
N LYS A 75 -33.18 26.96 -1.32
CA LYS A 75 -32.83 25.53 -1.20
C LYS A 75 -31.76 25.11 -2.22
N ALA A 76 -31.83 25.60 -3.45
CA ALA A 76 -30.83 25.33 -4.49
C ALA A 76 -29.47 25.98 -4.15
N ASP A 77 -29.48 27.18 -3.57
CA ASP A 77 -28.29 27.88 -3.10
C ASP A 77 -27.71 27.20 -1.85
N ALA A 78 -28.54 26.75 -0.91
CA ALA A 78 -28.10 25.97 0.24
C ALA A 78 -27.53 24.59 -0.16
N TYR A 79 -28.12 23.95 -1.17
CA TYR A 79 -27.61 22.69 -1.73
C TYR A 79 -26.27 22.91 -2.45
N SER A 80 -26.14 23.99 -3.23
CA SER A 80 -24.89 24.35 -3.92
C SER A 80 -23.78 24.76 -2.95
N ALA A 81 -24.11 25.48 -1.87
CA ALA A 81 -23.19 25.83 -0.79
C ALA A 81 -22.74 24.61 0.02
N ARG A 82 -23.60 23.59 0.19
CA ARG A 82 -23.23 22.29 0.78
C ARG A 82 -22.36 21.47 -0.17
N LYS A 83 -22.65 21.49 -1.49
CA LYS A 83 -21.85 20.78 -2.50
C LYS A 83 -20.45 21.37 -2.69
N GLY A 84 -20.31 22.69 -2.50
CA GLY A 84 -19.01 23.37 -2.49
C GLY A 84 -18.14 23.14 -1.23
N LYS A 85 -18.72 22.61 -0.14
CA LYS A 85 -17.99 22.22 1.09
C LYS A 85 -17.82 20.70 1.26
N ASN A 86 -18.59 19.89 0.52
CA ASN A 86 -18.50 18.43 0.51
C ASN A 86 -17.76 17.90 -0.73
N THR A 87 -16.71 18.58 -1.19
CA THR A 87 -15.57 17.80 -1.71
C THR A 87 -14.95 17.15 -0.49
N PHE A 88 -15.54 16.06 -0.01
CA PHE A 88 -14.79 15.09 0.76
C PHE A 88 -13.60 14.77 -0.14
N ASP A 89 -12.45 15.31 0.22
CA ASP A 89 -11.18 14.86 -0.29
C ASP A 89 -11.11 13.42 0.21
N VAL A 90 -11.68 12.50 -0.57
CA VAL A 90 -11.67 11.07 -0.27
C VAL A 90 -10.25 10.65 -0.58
N SER A 91 -9.33 11.07 0.29
CA SER A 91 -7.97 10.63 0.28
C SER A 91 -8.00 9.11 0.12
N PRO A 92 -7.29 8.57 -0.89
CA PRO A 92 -7.27 7.14 -1.07
C PRO A 92 -6.84 6.50 0.25
N THR A 93 -7.60 5.50 0.67
CA THR A 93 -7.35 4.77 1.91
C THR A 93 -6.77 3.42 1.58
N VAL A 94 -5.90 2.95 2.44
CA VAL A 94 -5.16 1.70 2.29
C VAL A 94 -5.33 0.82 3.51
N ASN A 95 -5.28 -0.50 3.31
CA ASN A 95 -5.32 -1.47 4.38
C ASN A 95 -3.88 -1.71 4.86
N VAL A 96 -3.67 -1.60 6.17
CA VAL A 96 -2.39 -1.87 6.80
C VAL A 96 -2.55 -2.81 7.99
N ARG A 97 -1.46 -3.46 8.36
CA ARG A 97 -1.31 -4.24 9.60
C ARG A 97 -0.22 -3.61 10.45
N PHE A 98 -0.55 -3.05 11.62
CA PHE A 98 0.47 -2.52 12.53
C PHE A 98 1.43 -3.62 12.96
N CYS A 99 2.73 -3.33 13.08
CA CYS A 99 3.71 -4.34 13.50
C CYS A 99 3.61 -4.66 15.00
N ASP A 100 3.16 -3.70 15.80
CA ASP A 100 2.93 -3.80 17.24
C ASP A 100 1.71 -4.69 17.56
N SER A 101 1.91 -5.72 18.39
CA SER A 101 0.87 -6.69 18.74
C SER A 101 -0.29 -6.09 19.53
N ASP A 102 -0.03 -5.08 20.36
CA ASP A 102 -1.07 -4.45 21.18
C ASP A 102 -1.93 -3.52 20.32
N LEU A 103 -1.32 -2.81 19.36
CA LEU A 103 -2.07 -2.04 18.37
C LEU A 103 -2.92 -2.94 17.47
N LYS A 104 -2.42 -4.10 17.03
CA LYS A 104 -3.23 -5.09 16.28
C LYS A 104 -4.46 -5.52 17.06
N LYS A 105 -4.32 -5.82 18.36
CA LYS A 105 -5.44 -6.22 19.22
C LYS A 105 -6.46 -5.11 19.41
N LYS A 106 -6.01 -3.86 19.55
CA LYS A 106 -6.87 -2.70 19.80
C LYS A 106 -7.60 -2.20 18.54
N LEU A 107 -6.93 -2.17 17.40
CA LEU A 107 -7.47 -1.58 16.15
C LEU A 107 -8.04 -2.61 15.17
N GLY A 108 -7.83 -3.90 15.42
CA GLY A 108 -8.13 -4.97 14.47
C GLY A 108 -7.10 -5.07 13.33
N ASP A 109 -7.19 -6.14 12.56
CA ASP A 109 -6.30 -6.44 11.43
C ASP A 109 -7.15 -7.02 10.27
N PRO A 110 -7.32 -6.30 9.13
CA PRO A 110 -6.62 -5.08 8.73
C PRO A 110 -7.20 -3.77 9.32
N THR A 111 -6.36 -2.74 9.46
CA THR A 111 -6.78 -1.36 9.77
C THR A 111 -6.73 -0.49 8.50
N ARG A 112 -7.76 0.30 8.24
CA ARG A 112 -7.83 1.21 7.10
C ARG A 112 -7.37 2.62 7.49
N ILE A 113 -6.39 3.17 6.78
CA ILE A 113 -5.83 4.51 7.04
C ILE A 113 -5.65 5.30 5.74
N PRO A 114 -5.56 6.65 5.79
CA PRO A 114 -5.25 7.44 4.60
C PRO A 114 -3.87 7.10 4.04
N GLU A 115 -3.73 7.02 2.71
CA GLU A 115 -2.48 6.65 2.03
C GLU A 115 -1.37 7.69 2.28
N GLU A 116 -1.74 8.97 2.40
CA GLU A 116 -0.85 10.07 2.75
C GLU A 116 -0.32 9.99 4.20
N SER A 117 -0.94 9.17 5.05
CA SER A 117 -0.49 8.94 6.42
C SER A 117 0.67 7.96 6.54
N ILE A 118 1.06 7.30 5.44
CA ILE A 118 2.18 6.36 5.42
C ILE A 118 3.27 6.77 4.45
N ARG A 119 4.49 6.37 4.79
CA ARG A 119 5.62 6.36 3.85
C ARG A 119 6.27 4.99 3.86
N LYS A 120 6.88 4.62 2.75
CA LYS A 120 7.66 3.39 2.69
C LYS A 120 8.90 3.54 3.55
N CYS A 121 9.14 2.57 4.42
CA CYS A 121 10.37 2.54 5.18
C CYS A 121 11.53 2.25 4.22
N ARG A 122 12.63 2.97 4.38
CA ARG A 122 13.88 2.58 3.74
C ARG A 122 14.30 1.25 4.36
N SER A 123 14.90 0.37 3.57
CA SER A 123 15.37 -0.91 4.09
C SER A 123 16.30 -0.74 5.30
N SER A 124 17.05 0.35 5.41
CA SER A 124 17.92 0.63 6.57
C SER A 124 17.21 1.07 7.85
N GLU A 125 15.91 1.39 7.82
CA GLU A 125 15.19 1.98 8.97
C GLU A 125 14.67 0.94 9.96
N PHE A 126 14.60 -0.32 9.56
CA PHE A 126 14.09 -1.41 10.41
C PHE A 126 14.92 -2.67 10.22
N LEU A 127 14.90 -3.52 11.25
CA LEU A 127 15.49 -4.86 11.23
C LEU A 127 14.39 -5.90 11.00
N GLN A 128 14.68 -6.90 10.18
CA GLN A 128 13.81 -8.05 9.91
C GLN A 128 14.65 -9.33 9.84
N VAL A 129 14.01 -10.46 10.07
CA VAL A 129 14.62 -11.77 9.86
C VAL A 129 15.15 -11.87 8.43
N GLY A 130 16.36 -12.40 8.28
CA GLY A 130 17.06 -12.53 7.01
C GLY A 130 17.80 -11.27 6.57
N ASP A 131 17.80 -10.17 7.33
CA ASP A 131 18.67 -9.02 7.04
C ASP A 131 20.14 -9.34 7.25
N MET A 132 21.02 -8.78 6.41
CA MET A 132 22.45 -8.74 6.72
C MET A 132 22.74 -7.58 7.65
N ILE A 133 23.50 -7.87 8.69
CA ILE A 133 24.00 -6.89 9.65
C ILE A 133 25.52 -7.02 9.76
N ARG A 134 26.16 -6.02 10.40
CA ARG A 134 27.53 -6.09 10.88
C ARG A 134 27.58 -5.78 12.36
N ALA A 135 28.56 -6.34 13.05
CA ALA A 135 28.91 -5.93 14.41
C ALA A 135 29.45 -4.48 14.38
N LYS A 136 28.91 -3.60 15.23
CA LYS A 136 29.37 -2.21 15.38
C LYS A 136 30.61 -2.06 16.26
N LYS A 137 30.93 -3.10 17.03
CA LYS A 137 32.07 -3.20 17.94
C LYS A 137 32.37 -4.68 18.16
N ASP A 138 33.49 -4.98 18.79
CA ASP A 138 33.78 -6.33 19.27
C ASP A 138 32.71 -6.80 20.25
N LEU A 139 32.21 -8.02 20.05
CA LEU A 139 31.23 -8.68 20.90
C LEU A 139 31.88 -9.91 21.53
N LYS A 140 31.74 -10.05 22.85
CA LYS A 140 32.28 -11.17 23.63
C LYS A 140 31.16 -11.79 24.46
N TRP A 141 31.12 -13.12 24.49
CA TRP A 141 30.20 -13.89 25.31
C TRP A 141 30.99 -14.73 26.33
N ASP A 142 30.34 -15.10 27.43
CA ASP A 142 30.97 -15.83 28.54
C ASP A 142 31.53 -17.20 28.12
N CYS A 143 30.94 -17.82 27.08
CA CYS A 143 31.43 -19.04 26.46
C CYS A 143 32.74 -18.89 25.64
N GLY A 144 33.44 -17.76 25.74
CA GLY A 144 34.72 -17.51 25.08
C GLY A 144 34.64 -17.12 23.60
N ILE A 145 33.45 -17.18 22.97
CA ILE A 145 33.26 -16.75 21.58
C ILE A 145 33.42 -15.23 21.49
N ARG A 146 34.15 -14.79 20.46
CA ARG A 146 34.38 -13.38 20.13
C ARG A 146 34.03 -13.14 18.66
N ILE A 147 33.16 -12.15 18.42
CA ILE A 147 32.86 -11.63 17.09
C ILE A 147 33.54 -10.27 16.98
N ASN A 148 34.43 -10.10 16.01
CA ASN A 148 35.13 -8.83 15.81
C ASN A 148 34.22 -7.78 15.16
N GLU A 149 34.51 -6.50 15.40
CA GLU A 149 33.87 -5.39 14.71
C GLU A 149 33.89 -5.57 13.18
N GLY A 150 32.79 -5.21 12.52
CA GLY A 150 32.66 -5.28 11.06
C GLY A 150 32.34 -6.68 10.52
N THR A 151 32.39 -7.72 11.36
CA THR A 151 31.97 -9.09 11.00
C THR A 151 30.52 -9.09 10.53
N LEU A 152 30.26 -9.74 9.40
CA LEU A 152 28.92 -9.87 8.83
C LEU A 152 28.13 -10.95 9.58
N GLY A 153 26.83 -10.72 9.72
CA GLY A 153 25.90 -11.71 10.25
C GLY A 153 24.53 -11.57 9.61
N GLU A 154 23.71 -12.60 9.75
CA GLU A 154 22.34 -12.64 9.25
C GLU A 154 21.37 -12.79 10.43
N LEU A 155 20.37 -11.92 10.52
CA LEU A 155 19.33 -12.03 11.53
C LEU A 155 18.50 -13.29 11.28
N LYS A 156 18.29 -14.10 12.31
CA LYS A 156 17.51 -15.35 12.22
C LYS A 156 16.20 -15.27 12.97
N GLU A 157 16.20 -14.64 14.12
CA GLU A 157 15.02 -14.58 14.99
C GLU A 157 15.12 -13.36 15.89
N ARG A 158 13.97 -12.76 16.22
CA ARG A 158 13.86 -11.72 17.22
C ARG A 158 13.33 -12.34 18.50
N ASP A 159 13.96 -12.06 19.63
CA ASP A 159 13.43 -12.44 20.93
C ASP A 159 12.34 -11.45 21.35
N GLU A 160 11.08 -11.80 21.10
CA GLU A 160 9.92 -10.97 21.43
C GLU A 160 9.68 -10.84 22.94
N SER A 161 10.25 -11.74 23.75
CA SER A 161 10.14 -11.64 25.22
C SER A 161 11.04 -10.55 25.81
N ASN A 162 12.05 -10.12 25.04
CA ASN A 162 13.07 -9.19 25.49
C ASN A 162 12.78 -7.75 25.04
N LYS A 163 12.59 -6.85 26.02
CA LYS A 163 12.29 -5.43 25.77
C LYS A 163 13.45 -4.66 25.13
N ASP A 164 14.69 -5.17 25.22
CA ASP A 164 15.89 -4.49 24.72
C ASP A 164 16.20 -4.79 23.24
N ASP A 165 15.25 -5.40 22.50
CA ASP A 165 15.38 -5.70 21.08
C ASP A 165 16.58 -6.61 20.79
N LEU A 166 16.52 -7.80 21.38
CA LEU A 166 17.55 -8.84 21.28
C LEU A 166 17.29 -9.72 20.05
N TRP A 167 18.33 -9.99 19.25
CA TRP A 167 18.23 -10.76 18.02
C TRP A 167 19.17 -11.95 18.01
N LEU A 168 18.68 -13.11 17.57
CA LEU A 168 19.52 -14.25 17.22
C LEU A 168 20.18 -14.00 15.87
N VAL A 169 21.51 -13.97 15.84
CA VAL A 169 22.31 -13.68 14.65
C VAL A 169 23.14 -14.90 14.29
N ARG A 170 23.12 -15.29 13.01
CA ARG A 170 24.11 -16.22 12.43
C ARG A 170 25.27 -15.43 11.87
N TRP A 171 26.42 -15.46 12.53
CA TRP A 171 27.63 -14.77 12.08
C TRP A 171 28.33 -15.55 10.96
N TRP A 172 29.01 -14.83 10.05
CA TRP A 172 29.75 -15.39 8.91
C TRP A 172 31.25 -15.56 9.16
N ASP A 173 31.69 -15.51 10.40
CA ASP A 173 33.04 -15.96 10.75
C ASP A 173 33.11 -17.49 10.82
N ASP A 174 34.34 -18.01 10.94
CA ASP A 174 34.67 -19.44 10.94
C ASP A 174 33.97 -20.26 12.04
N THR A 175 33.22 -19.64 12.95
CA THR A 175 32.50 -20.37 14.00
C THR A 175 31.05 -20.73 13.65
N SER A 176 30.44 -20.12 12.61
CA SER A 176 29.03 -20.32 12.21
C SER A 176 28.01 -20.28 13.37
N ALA A 177 28.41 -19.77 14.54
CA ALA A 177 27.65 -19.91 15.76
C ALA A 177 26.49 -18.92 15.74
N LYS A 178 25.30 -19.42 16.06
CA LYS A 178 24.16 -18.54 16.33
C LYS A 178 24.34 -17.92 17.70
N LYS A 179 24.37 -16.59 17.78
CA LYS A 179 24.50 -15.85 19.05
C LYS A 179 23.56 -14.67 19.09
N TYR A 180 23.07 -14.38 20.29
CA TYR A 180 22.20 -13.24 20.51
C TYR A 180 23.00 -11.94 20.55
N ALA A 181 22.52 -10.91 19.87
CA ALA A 181 23.08 -9.57 19.88
C ALA A 181 21.95 -8.53 19.96
N TYR A 182 22.17 -7.48 20.76
CA TYR A 182 21.24 -6.36 20.85
C TYR A 182 21.28 -5.50 19.57
N SER A 183 20.13 -4.97 19.15
CA SER A 183 20.03 -4.05 18.00
C SER A 183 21.00 -2.88 18.06
N ARG A 184 21.25 -2.32 19.25
CA ARG A 184 22.23 -1.24 19.45
C ARG A 184 23.65 -1.63 19.05
N HIS A 185 24.02 -2.91 19.12
CA HIS A 185 25.35 -3.45 18.82
C HIS A 185 25.54 -3.89 17.36
N ILE A 186 24.48 -3.89 16.57
CA ILE A 186 24.50 -4.29 15.17
C ILE A 186 24.09 -3.14 14.26
N LYS A 187 24.58 -3.16 13.03
CA LYS A 187 24.23 -2.20 11.97
C LYS A 187 23.72 -2.95 10.76
N LYS A 188 22.52 -2.63 10.29
CA LYS A 188 22.01 -3.17 9.03
C LYS A 188 22.89 -2.76 7.86
N CYS A 189 23.26 -3.73 7.03
CA CYS A 189 24.02 -3.48 5.82
C CYS A 189 23.08 -3.09 4.68
N LYS A 190 23.52 -2.14 3.86
CA LYS A 190 22.95 -1.88 2.54
C LYS A 190 23.19 -3.09 1.65
N PRO A 191 22.27 -3.43 0.72
CA PRO A 191 22.45 -4.55 -0.20
C PRO A 191 23.77 -4.50 -1.00
N SER A 192 24.31 -3.32 -1.28
CA SER A 192 25.60 -3.13 -1.96
C SER A 192 26.83 -3.50 -1.13
N GLU A 193 26.72 -3.60 0.19
CA GLU A 193 27.86 -3.82 1.09
C GLU A 193 28.26 -5.30 1.23
N PHE A 194 27.44 -6.22 0.75
CA PHE A 194 27.68 -7.67 0.88
C PHE A 194 27.26 -8.41 -0.39
N PHE A 195 27.69 -9.67 -0.50
CA PHE A 195 27.29 -10.58 -1.57
C PHE A 195 26.52 -11.76 -0.98
N ARG A 196 25.51 -12.23 -1.70
CA ARG A 196 24.67 -13.38 -1.42
C ARG A 196 24.50 -14.21 -2.68
N VAL A 197 24.28 -15.51 -2.48
CA VAL A 197 23.78 -16.38 -3.55
C VAL A 197 22.49 -15.78 -4.10
N GLY A 198 22.38 -15.73 -5.42
CA GLY A 198 21.27 -15.12 -6.13
C GLY A 198 21.54 -13.71 -6.65
N ASP A 199 22.52 -12.99 -6.08
CA ASP A 199 22.83 -11.62 -6.51
C ASP A 199 23.31 -11.59 -7.97
N ARG A 200 22.94 -10.52 -8.66
CA ARG A 200 23.45 -10.19 -9.99
C ARG A 200 24.76 -9.43 -9.87
N VAL A 201 25.72 -9.84 -10.68
CA VAL A 201 27.06 -9.27 -10.70
C VAL A 201 27.49 -8.98 -12.14
N GLN A 202 28.48 -8.12 -12.31
CA GLN A 202 29.14 -7.88 -13.58
C GLN A 202 30.65 -8.02 -13.46
N ALA A 203 31.30 -8.46 -14.53
CA ALA A 203 32.76 -8.55 -14.59
C ALA A 203 33.39 -7.14 -14.54
N LYS A 204 34.35 -6.92 -13.64
CA LYS A 204 35.03 -5.62 -13.49
C LYS A 204 36.06 -5.33 -14.58
N HIS A 205 36.63 -6.39 -15.13
CA HIS A 205 37.68 -6.38 -16.15
C HIS A 205 37.54 -7.61 -17.03
N ASP A 206 38.21 -7.59 -18.18
CA ASP A 206 38.33 -8.79 -19.02
C ASP A 206 39.04 -9.90 -18.24
N MET A 207 38.49 -11.11 -18.30
CA MET A 207 39.04 -12.29 -17.65
C MET A 207 39.15 -13.43 -18.66
N THR A 208 40.16 -14.27 -18.48
CA THR A 208 40.26 -15.55 -19.18
C THR A 208 40.22 -16.66 -18.14
N THR A 209 39.32 -17.63 -18.31
CA THR A 209 39.23 -18.78 -17.41
C THR A 209 40.43 -19.72 -17.62
N THR A 210 40.62 -20.67 -16.71
CA THR A 210 41.64 -21.71 -16.88
C THR A 210 41.39 -22.60 -18.09
N GLN A 211 40.14 -22.68 -18.57
CA GLN A 211 39.79 -23.36 -19.83
C GLN A 211 39.93 -22.46 -21.07
N GLY A 212 40.52 -21.26 -20.95
CA GLY A 212 40.71 -20.34 -22.07
C GLY A 212 39.47 -19.54 -22.48
N VAL A 213 38.37 -19.62 -21.72
CA VAL A 213 37.14 -18.88 -22.07
C VAL A 213 37.27 -17.42 -21.66
N ARG A 214 37.02 -16.50 -22.59
CA ARG A 214 37.06 -15.05 -22.32
C ARG A 214 35.72 -14.54 -21.79
N ILE A 215 35.76 -13.87 -20.65
CA ILE A 215 34.64 -13.12 -20.07
C ILE A 215 35.01 -11.64 -20.16
N SER A 216 34.35 -10.90 -21.06
CA SER A 216 34.61 -9.47 -21.22
C SER A 216 34.12 -8.66 -20.02
N LYS A 217 34.77 -7.53 -19.75
CA LYS A 217 34.32 -6.52 -18.80
C LYS A 217 32.84 -6.15 -19.07
N GLY A 218 32.06 -6.02 -18.00
CA GLY A 218 30.63 -5.72 -18.07
C GLY A 218 29.73 -6.92 -18.36
N THR A 219 30.30 -8.12 -18.62
CA THR A 219 29.49 -9.34 -18.76
C THR A 219 28.72 -9.60 -17.46
N PHE A 220 27.40 -9.79 -17.56
CA PHE A 220 26.55 -10.07 -16.42
C PHE A 220 26.60 -11.53 -16.00
N GLY A 221 26.44 -11.77 -14.70
CA GLY A 221 26.31 -13.09 -14.13
C GLY A 221 25.40 -13.11 -12.90
N LYS A 222 25.16 -14.31 -12.37
CA LYS A 222 24.41 -14.54 -11.12
C LYS A 222 25.25 -15.40 -10.17
N LEU A 223 25.41 -14.97 -8.92
CA LEU A 223 26.09 -15.77 -7.90
C LEU A 223 25.26 -17.02 -7.57
N LYS A 224 25.88 -18.20 -7.65
CA LYS A 224 25.24 -19.51 -7.40
C LYS A 224 25.70 -20.14 -6.08
N GLU A 225 26.99 -20.00 -5.77
CA GLU A 225 27.60 -20.66 -4.62
C GLU A 225 28.77 -19.82 -4.11
N HIS A 226 29.02 -19.88 -2.80
CA HIS A 226 30.22 -19.34 -2.17
C HIS A 226 30.99 -20.48 -1.51
N ARG A 227 32.23 -20.70 -1.93
CA ARG A 227 33.14 -21.65 -1.29
C ARG A 227 34.04 -20.89 -0.32
N ALA A 228 33.72 -21.01 0.96
CA ALA A 228 34.44 -20.31 2.02
C ALA A 228 35.93 -20.72 2.09
N SER A 229 36.23 -22.01 1.84
CA SER A 229 37.58 -22.59 1.95
C SER A 229 38.60 -21.96 1.00
N ASP A 230 38.20 -21.58 -0.21
CA ASP A 230 39.10 -20.99 -1.21
C ASP A 230 38.75 -19.54 -1.59
N ARG A 231 37.77 -18.95 -0.88
CA ARG A 231 37.25 -17.58 -1.10
C ARG A 231 36.83 -17.33 -2.55
N LYS A 232 36.35 -18.37 -3.25
CA LYS A 232 35.81 -18.26 -4.60
C LYS A 232 34.28 -18.29 -4.60
N TRP A 233 33.74 -17.64 -5.61
CA TRP A 233 32.31 -17.63 -5.90
C TRP A 233 32.07 -18.36 -7.21
N LEU A 234 31.06 -19.22 -7.25
CA LEU A 234 30.52 -19.75 -8.49
C LEU A 234 29.59 -18.70 -9.09
N VAL A 235 29.92 -18.20 -10.27
CA VAL A 235 29.10 -17.24 -11.02
C VAL A 235 28.61 -17.90 -12.31
N ASP A 236 27.31 -17.83 -12.53
CA ASP A 236 26.64 -18.20 -13.78
C ASP A 236 26.61 -17.00 -14.72
N TRP A 237 27.59 -16.91 -15.62
CA TRP A 237 27.73 -15.83 -16.59
C TRP A 237 26.81 -16.08 -17.78
N VAL A 238 26.08 -15.04 -18.22
CA VAL A 238 25.03 -15.16 -19.24
C VAL A 238 25.52 -15.79 -20.56
N SER A 239 26.80 -15.62 -20.93
CA SER A 239 27.38 -16.12 -22.19
C SER A 239 28.31 -17.33 -22.03
N VAL A 240 28.71 -17.66 -20.80
CA VAL A 240 29.79 -18.64 -20.53
C VAL A 240 29.34 -19.75 -19.58
N GLY A 241 28.25 -19.55 -18.84
CA GLY A 241 27.77 -20.49 -17.83
C GLY A 241 28.55 -20.38 -16.52
N ASN A 242 28.60 -21.50 -15.78
CA ASN A 242 29.11 -21.54 -14.41
C ASN A 242 30.64 -21.53 -14.34
N ILE A 243 31.23 -20.47 -13.80
CA ILE A 243 32.68 -20.33 -13.61
C ILE A 243 32.98 -19.87 -12.19
N HIS A 244 33.99 -20.50 -11.56
CA HIS A 244 34.52 -20.05 -10.28
C HIS A 244 35.40 -18.80 -10.47
N THR A 245 35.12 -17.75 -9.72
CA THR A 245 35.86 -16.48 -9.80
C THR A 245 36.08 -15.87 -8.40
N LYS A 246 37.12 -15.06 -8.27
CA LYS A 246 37.43 -14.36 -7.01
C LYS A 246 36.57 -13.11 -6.89
N LYS A 247 36.19 -12.73 -5.67
CA LYS A 247 35.38 -11.51 -5.38
C LYS A 247 35.92 -10.24 -6.05
N LYS A 248 37.25 -10.08 -6.17
CA LYS A 248 37.88 -8.92 -6.80
C LYS A 248 37.59 -8.76 -8.30
N ASN A 249 37.10 -9.82 -8.95
CA ASN A 249 36.88 -9.86 -10.40
C ASN A 249 35.49 -9.41 -10.84
N PHE A 250 34.57 -9.23 -9.89
CA PHE A 250 33.21 -8.83 -10.18
C PHE A 250 32.73 -7.79 -9.17
N GLU A 251 31.70 -7.06 -9.55
CA GLU A 251 30.94 -6.19 -8.66
C GLU A 251 29.46 -6.53 -8.70
N LYS A 252 28.78 -6.23 -7.60
CA LYS A 252 27.33 -6.31 -7.55
C LYS A 252 26.76 -5.23 -8.46
N CYS A 253 25.85 -5.62 -9.35
CA CYS A 253 25.12 -4.67 -10.17
C CYS A 253 24.17 -3.86 -9.28
N ALA A 254 24.01 -2.57 -9.57
CA ALA A 254 22.93 -1.81 -8.98
C ALA A 254 21.58 -2.41 -9.40
N GLU A 255 20.58 -2.39 -8.51
CA GLU A 255 19.27 -2.97 -8.79
C GLU A 255 18.62 -2.39 -10.07
N SER A 256 18.94 -1.14 -10.40
CA SER A 256 18.48 -0.44 -11.60
C SER A 256 19.20 -0.85 -12.89
N GLU A 257 20.37 -1.48 -12.82
CA GLU A 257 21.19 -1.81 -14.01
C GLU A 257 20.70 -3.04 -14.75
N TYR A 258 19.96 -3.92 -14.08
CA TYR A 258 19.43 -5.14 -14.67
C TYR A 258 17.92 -5.23 -14.54
N ILE A 259 17.32 -5.89 -15.53
CA ILE A 259 15.90 -6.15 -15.63
C ILE A 259 15.70 -7.66 -15.58
N ALA A 260 14.82 -8.11 -14.70
CA ALA A 260 14.49 -9.51 -14.50
C ALA A 260 12.97 -9.74 -14.47
N VAL A 261 12.56 -10.99 -14.72
CA VAL A 261 11.19 -11.43 -14.46
C VAL A 261 10.86 -11.19 -13.00
N GLY A 262 9.67 -10.63 -12.75
CA GLY A 262 9.18 -10.25 -11.44
C GLY A 262 9.40 -8.78 -11.08
N ASP A 263 10.31 -8.07 -11.76
CA ASP A 263 10.55 -6.65 -11.49
C ASP A 263 9.30 -5.82 -11.78
N ILE A 264 9.10 -4.79 -10.95
CA ILE A 264 8.08 -3.75 -11.17
C ILE A 264 8.67 -2.66 -12.06
N VAL A 265 7.91 -2.31 -13.08
CA VAL A 265 8.26 -1.32 -14.09
C VAL A 265 7.15 -0.29 -14.21
N LYS A 266 7.46 0.86 -14.80
CA LYS A 266 6.47 1.88 -15.16
C LYS A 266 6.59 2.24 -16.63
N ALA A 267 5.45 2.51 -17.28
CA ALA A 267 5.42 2.94 -18.67
C ALA A 267 6.16 4.27 -18.83
N THR A 268 7.09 4.36 -19.77
CA THR A 268 7.88 5.58 -20.04
C THR A 268 7.13 6.59 -20.91
N SER A 269 6.15 6.10 -21.67
CA SER A 269 5.26 6.85 -22.55
C SER A 269 3.86 6.23 -22.54
N ARG A 270 2.90 6.88 -23.19
CA ARG A 270 1.57 6.30 -23.40
C ARG A 270 1.67 5.16 -24.42
N LEU A 271 1.24 3.97 -24.03
CA LEU A 271 1.25 2.79 -24.89
C LEU A 271 -0.16 2.53 -25.42
N LYS A 272 -0.30 2.26 -26.71
CA LYS A 272 -1.58 1.94 -27.37
C LYS A 272 -1.43 0.68 -28.19
N TRP A 273 -2.33 -0.29 -27.97
CA TRP A 273 -2.38 -1.52 -28.76
C TRP A 273 -3.50 -1.47 -29.79
N LYS A 274 -3.40 -2.33 -30.82
CA LYS A 274 -4.40 -2.40 -31.90
C LYS A 274 -5.81 -2.75 -31.39
N SER A 275 -5.91 -3.46 -30.28
CA SER A 275 -7.15 -3.79 -29.57
C SER A 275 -7.84 -2.59 -28.91
N GLY A 276 -7.24 -1.39 -28.98
CA GLY A 276 -7.81 -0.15 -28.41
C GLY A 276 -7.42 0.10 -26.95
N GLU A 277 -6.91 -0.91 -26.24
CA GLU A 277 -6.42 -0.75 -24.87
C GLU A 277 -5.24 0.24 -24.83
N THR A 278 -5.21 1.06 -23.79
CA THR A 278 -4.17 2.06 -23.56
C THR A 278 -3.61 1.95 -22.16
N VAL A 279 -2.30 2.12 -22.03
CA VAL A 279 -1.59 2.30 -20.75
C VAL A 279 -1.02 3.71 -20.74
N GLU A 280 -1.39 4.48 -19.72
CA GLU A 280 -0.88 5.84 -19.58
C GLU A 280 0.58 5.85 -19.08
N LYS A 281 1.28 6.95 -19.35
CA LYS A 281 2.65 7.15 -18.86
C LYS A 281 2.66 7.06 -17.33
N GLY A 282 3.62 6.34 -16.77
CA GLY A 282 3.77 6.16 -15.32
C GLY A 282 2.97 5.00 -14.73
N THR A 283 2.03 4.41 -15.47
CA THR A 283 1.30 3.22 -15.01
C THR A 283 2.26 2.08 -14.69
N LEU A 284 2.07 1.45 -13.53
CA LEU A 284 2.90 0.34 -13.06
C LEU A 284 2.55 -0.96 -13.79
N GLY A 285 3.55 -1.82 -13.94
CA GLY A 285 3.41 -3.18 -14.42
C GLY A 285 4.44 -4.12 -13.81
N LYS A 286 4.23 -5.43 -13.96
CA LYS A 286 5.15 -6.47 -13.51
C LYS A 286 5.64 -7.30 -14.68
N LEU A 287 6.95 -7.47 -14.81
CA LEU A 287 7.54 -8.32 -15.85
C LEU A 287 7.23 -9.79 -15.57
N LYS A 288 6.66 -10.47 -16.55
CA LYS A 288 6.25 -11.88 -16.45
C LYS A 288 7.21 -12.81 -17.17
N GLN A 289 7.66 -12.41 -18.34
CA GLN A 289 8.50 -13.26 -19.18
C GLN A 289 9.34 -12.42 -20.14
N LYS A 290 10.57 -12.85 -20.38
CA LYS A 290 11.39 -12.36 -21.50
C LYS A 290 11.14 -13.26 -22.70
N MET A 291 10.79 -12.66 -23.83
CA MET A 291 10.57 -13.36 -25.10
C MET A 291 11.89 -13.47 -25.89
N GLU A 292 11.97 -14.45 -26.78
CA GLU A 292 13.17 -14.71 -27.60
C GLU A 292 13.56 -13.53 -28.49
N ASN A 293 12.56 -12.79 -29.00
CA ASN A 293 12.76 -11.59 -29.82
C ASN A 293 13.21 -10.35 -29.03
N GLY A 294 13.55 -10.49 -27.74
CA GLY A 294 13.98 -9.39 -26.88
C GLY A 294 12.85 -8.57 -26.26
N ASN A 295 11.59 -8.84 -26.62
CA ASN A 295 10.42 -8.22 -25.99
C ASN A 295 10.16 -8.84 -24.61
N TRP A 296 9.33 -8.16 -23.83
CA TRP A 296 8.89 -8.59 -22.52
C TRP A 296 7.38 -8.69 -22.48
N LEU A 297 6.87 -9.72 -21.80
CA LEU A 297 5.48 -9.78 -21.37
C LEU A 297 5.35 -9.02 -20.06
N VAL A 298 4.51 -7.99 -20.03
CA VAL A 298 4.26 -7.13 -18.86
C VAL A 298 2.80 -7.23 -18.47
N LYS A 299 2.52 -7.53 -17.19
CA LYS A 299 1.18 -7.42 -16.61
C LYS A 299 1.00 -6.01 -16.04
N TRP A 300 0.17 -5.18 -16.69
CA TRP A 300 -0.06 -3.79 -16.29
C TRP A 300 -1.16 -3.70 -15.22
N TYR A 301 -0.96 -2.79 -14.24
CA TYR A 301 -1.85 -2.55 -13.11
C TYR A 301 -2.65 -1.25 -13.29
N ASP A 302 -3.32 -1.11 -14.43
CA ASP A 302 -4.22 0.03 -14.64
C ASP A 302 -5.53 -0.19 -13.88
N LYS A 303 -5.80 0.66 -12.87
CA LYS A 303 -7.05 0.65 -12.08
C LYS A 303 -8.28 0.88 -12.96
N LYS A 304 -8.15 1.61 -14.08
CA LYS A 304 -9.27 1.98 -14.95
C LYS A 304 -9.50 0.97 -16.06
N ASN A 305 -8.43 0.54 -16.74
CA ASN A 305 -8.58 -0.14 -18.04
C ASN A 305 -8.28 -1.64 -18.06
N LYS A 306 -7.99 -2.31 -16.93
CA LYS A 306 -7.73 -3.77 -16.84
C LYS A 306 -6.96 -4.36 -18.04
N VAL A 307 -5.91 -3.66 -18.50
CA VAL A 307 -5.19 -3.97 -19.74
C VAL A 307 -4.58 -5.38 -19.75
N GLY A 308 -4.31 -5.95 -18.57
CA GLY A 308 -3.80 -7.31 -18.45
C GLY A 308 -2.36 -7.44 -18.95
N GLU A 309 -2.05 -8.54 -19.62
CA GLU A 309 -0.70 -8.87 -20.08
C GLU A 309 -0.48 -8.43 -21.53
N LYS A 310 0.54 -7.60 -21.76
CA LYS A 310 0.88 -7.09 -23.09
C LYS A 310 2.37 -7.20 -23.36
N LYS A 311 2.71 -7.28 -24.65
CA LYS A 311 4.10 -7.23 -25.11
C LYS A 311 4.60 -5.78 -25.07
N ALA A 312 5.81 -5.59 -24.54
CA ALA A 312 6.51 -4.32 -24.49
C ALA A 312 8.01 -4.51 -24.78
N THR A 313 8.64 -3.51 -25.38
CA THR A 313 10.08 -3.45 -25.59
C THR A 313 10.75 -2.77 -24.40
N LYS A 314 12.09 -2.88 -24.28
CA LYS A 314 12.86 -2.21 -23.21
C LYS A 314 12.71 -0.67 -23.23
N LYS A 315 12.30 -0.07 -24.35
CA LYS A 315 12.10 1.40 -24.46
C LYS A 315 10.76 1.85 -23.85
N ASP A 316 9.79 0.95 -23.78
CA ASP A 316 8.40 1.25 -23.38
C ASP A 316 8.24 1.35 -21.85
N PHE A 317 9.24 0.89 -21.09
CA PHE A 317 9.18 0.89 -19.64
C PHE A 317 10.53 1.19 -19.01
N SER A 318 10.49 1.68 -17.77
CA SER A 318 11.66 1.80 -16.90
C SER A 318 11.42 1.01 -15.61
N LYS A 319 12.47 0.40 -15.06
CA LYS A 319 12.38 -0.31 -13.78
C LYS A 319 12.12 0.70 -12.66
N CYS A 320 11.12 0.42 -11.84
CA CYS A 320 10.85 1.23 -10.65
C CYS A 320 11.85 0.89 -9.56
N LYS A 321 12.34 1.91 -8.85
CA LYS A 321 13.00 1.71 -7.55
C LYS A 321 11.97 1.17 -6.57
N PRO A 322 12.36 0.32 -5.60
CA PRO A 322 11.45 -0.16 -4.57
C PRO A 322 10.70 0.97 -3.83
N SER A 323 11.28 2.17 -3.71
CA SER A 323 10.63 3.33 -3.08
C SER A 323 9.53 3.99 -3.92
N GLU A 324 9.37 3.65 -5.19
CA GLU A 324 8.42 4.29 -6.12
C GLU A 324 7.04 3.61 -6.14
N TYR A 325 6.85 2.53 -5.40
CA TYR A 325 5.58 1.81 -5.34
C TYR A 325 5.40 1.12 -3.99
N PHE A 326 4.13 0.91 -3.62
CA PHE A 326 3.74 0.03 -2.52
C PHE A 326 3.45 -1.36 -3.09
N ALA A 327 4.07 -2.36 -2.49
CA ALA A 327 3.81 -3.76 -2.69
C ALA A 327 3.24 -4.34 -1.41
N LYS A 328 2.44 -5.40 -1.58
CA LYS A 328 2.01 -6.22 -0.47
C LYS A 328 3.22 -6.66 0.36
N ASP A 329 3.03 -6.62 1.67
CA ASP A 329 4.02 -6.93 2.70
C ASP A 329 5.17 -5.91 2.83
N ASP A 330 5.10 -4.75 2.16
CA ASP A 330 6.04 -3.66 2.40
C ASP A 330 5.89 -3.12 3.83
N ILE A 331 7.03 -2.87 4.48
CA ILE A 331 7.07 -2.16 5.75
C ILE A 331 7.01 -0.66 5.52
N MET A 332 6.05 -0.05 6.19
CA MET A 332 5.67 1.34 6.13
C MET A 332 5.81 1.97 7.51
N ALA A 333 5.94 3.29 7.56
CA ALA A 333 5.90 4.06 8.80
C ALA A 333 4.87 5.16 8.68
N LEU A 334 4.18 5.46 9.79
CA LEU A 334 3.31 6.62 9.87
C LEU A 334 4.11 7.92 9.75
N VAL A 335 3.65 8.87 8.92
CA VAL A 335 4.31 10.18 8.76
C VAL A 335 3.81 11.25 9.74
N HIS A 336 2.64 11.01 10.35
CA HIS A 336 2.04 11.83 11.38
C HIS A 336 1.33 10.95 12.42
N ASP A 337 0.99 11.53 13.56
CA ASP A 337 0.21 10.84 14.59
C ASP A 337 -1.21 10.58 14.07
N LEU A 338 -1.73 9.38 14.32
CA LEU A 338 -3.12 9.02 14.02
C LEU A 338 -3.91 8.84 15.31
N THR A 339 -5.17 9.21 15.28
CA THR A 339 -6.12 8.99 16.37
C THR A 339 -7.31 8.16 15.86
N PHE A 340 -7.68 7.15 16.64
CA PHE A 340 -8.80 6.26 16.35
C PHE A 340 -9.82 6.30 17.50
N GLU A 341 -11.03 5.81 17.24
CA GLU A 341 -12.11 5.68 18.23
C GLU A 341 -12.38 6.98 19.01
N ASN A 342 -12.62 8.08 18.28
CA ASN A 342 -12.85 9.40 18.85
C ASN A 342 -11.72 9.88 19.78
N GLY A 343 -10.48 9.51 19.48
CA GLY A 343 -9.29 9.95 20.22
C GLY A 343 -8.83 9.03 21.34
N LYS A 344 -9.51 7.89 21.57
CA LYS A 344 -9.13 6.92 22.61
C LYS A 344 -7.80 6.22 22.33
N ILE A 345 -7.51 5.97 21.05
CA ILE A 345 -6.29 5.28 20.64
C ILE A 345 -5.45 6.25 19.82
N ARG A 346 -4.29 6.64 20.37
CA ARG A 346 -3.28 7.43 19.65
C ARG A 346 -2.18 6.49 19.16
N VAL A 347 -1.95 6.50 17.84
CA VAL A 347 -0.82 5.82 17.22
C VAL A 347 0.22 6.87 16.82
N PRO A 348 1.40 6.86 17.45
CA PRO A 348 2.39 7.89 17.21
C PRO A 348 3.01 7.80 15.81
N LYS A 349 3.48 8.95 15.31
CA LYS A 349 4.32 9.06 14.12
C LYS A 349 5.52 8.11 14.23
N GLY A 350 5.88 7.48 13.11
CA GLY A 350 6.99 6.55 13.03
C GLY A 350 6.62 5.10 13.39
N THR A 351 5.42 4.84 13.92
CA THR A 351 4.94 3.47 14.13
C THR A 351 4.97 2.69 12.81
N LEU A 352 5.55 1.49 12.87
CA LEU A 352 5.68 0.61 11.73
C LEU A 352 4.39 -0.17 11.45
N CYS A 353 4.05 -0.31 10.18
CA CYS A 353 2.96 -1.16 9.72
C CYS A 353 3.36 -1.87 8.41
N THR A 354 2.56 -2.86 8.01
CA THR A 354 2.74 -3.66 6.80
C THR A 354 1.62 -3.33 5.82
N TYR A 355 1.94 -3.06 4.56
CA TYR A 355 0.96 -2.81 3.49
C TYR A 355 0.31 -4.12 3.04
N LEU A 356 -1.03 -4.18 2.91
CA LEU A 356 -1.76 -5.43 2.65
C LEU A 356 -2.28 -5.60 1.22
#